data_AF-A0A932SP21-F1
#
_entry.id   AF-A0A932SP21-F1
#
_cell.length_a   1.000
_cell.length_b   1.000
_cell.length_c   1.000
_cell.angle_alpha   90.00
_cell.angle_beta   90.00
_cell.angle_gamma   90.00
#
_symmetry.space_group_name_H-M   'P 1'
#
loop_
_entity.id
_entity.type
_entity.pdbx_description
1 polymer ?
#
loop_
_entity_poly.entity_id
_entity_poly.type
_entity_poly.pdbx_seq_one_letter_code
_entity_poly.pdbx_strand_id
1 'polypeptide(L)'
;MNYAEVYTANPKDERTSNREEFDAGITRVLGGMNVPFLAQDEQEQIILAKLIDENGVLHLSKSEAQVIRELVAAAVMTQQCFDRAFADLGDEALGEIKSMTGISDLRLTKKFLDPGRLMEMFDTYEQKRAEGMSVADYMSGELRRFLAEFEVEEERNIALAILKLKGVVTADSTAAELHVQVLRKPGEKPYLLPSELAFVVSCDDELDDSDVEFDQPEVSIEDVIATDGAELLDVLNQRAPAKEKKGNRMGSAEKPQIERARRLILERCGEGHFYGPDELTKAFPGLKFGPKDIPDLPPDDEIERHAALGHTLRLRVNKAPDGSKFTIPKMREVLQESFARNNDGEVLYNPESEWKLKSSFYTDEVPEVAWAFTSDEVLPNSTSKNHLEQTQVLVDYVRTTLFKKGQLPQEYQEAIQEFEAQKGEIQRIMGSDWKEVAGRLANLKINKLTRGNPAETVQDLLVTFGNSDPANRKRLLEKIWTWTATQSSDGVLVRVGGFVRDGVRVSRARPGRSGGYLGVVLARKFPRTLRT
;
A
#
# COMPACT_ATOMS: atom_id res chain seq x y z
N MET A 1 -34.71 23.65 -8.33
CA MET A 1 -34.01 22.41 -7.95
C MET A 1 -32.69 22.36 -8.66
N ASN A 2 -31.60 22.25 -7.90
CA ASN A 2 -30.27 22.06 -8.45
C ASN A 2 -30.17 20.61 -8.91
N TYR A 3 -30.35 20.35 -10.21
CA TYR A 3 -30.45 18.98 -10.74
C TYR A 3 -29.23 18.11 -10.40
N ALA A 4 -28.09 18.70 -10.07
CA ALA A 4 -26.87 17.98 -9.66
C ALA A 4 -27.00 17.27 -8.29
N GLU A 5 -27.64 17.88 -7.28
CA GLU A 5 -27.82 17.25 -5.96
C GLU A 5 -28.73 16.00 -6.04
N VAL A 6 -29.66 16.01 -6.99
CA VAL A 6 -30.64 14.94 -7.21
C VAL A 6 -30.02 13.66 -7.76
N TYR A 7 -28.92 13.75 -8.51
CA TYR A 7 -28.26 12.56 -9.09
C TYR A 7 -27.20 11.95 -8.16
N THR A 8 -26.72 12.68 -7.15
CA THR A 8 -25.73 12.18 -6.19
C THR A 8 -26.34 11.76 -4.85
N ALA A 9 -27.52 12.27 -4.50
CA ALA A 9 -28.24 11.82 -3.32
C ALA A 9 -28.89 10.46 -3.59
N ASN A 10 -28.64 9.47 -2.73
CA ASN A 10 -29.34 8.19 -2.81
C ASN A 10 -30.82 8.43 -2.42
N PRO A 11 -31.78 8.31 -3.35
CA PRO A 11 -33.18 8.60 -3.06
C PRO A 11 -33.82 7.56 -2.12
N LYS A 12 -33.13 6.46 -1.84
CA LYS A 12 -33.51 5.46 -0.84
C LYS A 12 -32.99 5.78 0.56
N ASP A 13 -32.12 6.77 0.69
CA ASP A 13 -31.63 7.24 1.97
C ASP A 13 -32.73 8.03 2.70
N GLU A 14 -32.90 7.76 3.99
CA GLU A 14 -33.82 8.50 4.86
C GLU A 14 -33.44 9.97 5.00
N ARG A 15 -32.19 10.32 4.68
CA ARG A 15 -31.64 11.68 4.71
C ARG A 15 -32.07 12.56 3.52
N THR A 16 -32.62 11.98 2.45
CA THR A 16 -33.03 12.74 1.26
C THR A 16 -34.39 13.40 1.51
N SER A 17 -34.40 14.69 1.84
CA SER A 17 -35.62 15.48 2.14
C SER A 17 -36.70 15.41 1.06
N ASN A 18 -36.29 15.20 -0.20
CA ASN A 18 -37.19 15.17 -1.36
C ASN A 18 -37.61 13.74 -1.73
N ARG A 19 -37.32 12.74 -0.89
CA ARG A 19 -37.69 11.33 -1.13
C ARG A 19 -39.19 11.15 -1.40
N GLU A 20 -40.03 11.94 -0.71
CA GLU A 20 -41.48 11.91 -0.87
C GLU A 20 -41.97 12.59 -2.17
N GLU A 21 -41.12 13.39 -2.82
CA GLU A 21 -41.43 14.08 -4.07
C GLU A 21 -41.14 13.22 -5.31
N PHE A 22 -40.42 12.11 -5.16
CA PHE A 22 -40.10 11.21 -6.27
C PHE A 22 -41.24 10.23 -6.55
N ASP A 23 -41.58 10.08 -7.84
CA ASP A 23 -42.47 9.02 -8.29
C ASP A 23 -41.94 7.63 -7.88
N ALA A 24 -42.84 6.79 -7.37
CA ALA A 24 -42.51 5.45 -6.87
C ALA A 24 -41.91 4.52 -7.95
N GLY A 25 -42.19 4.78 -9.23
CA GLY A 25 -41.57 4.11 -10.36
C GLY A 25 -40.12 4.54 -10.59
N ILE A 26 -39.82 5.84 -10.43
CA ILE A 26 -38.46 6.40 -10.58
C ILE A 26 -37.55 5.89 -9.46
N THR A 27 -38.02 5.89 -8.21
CA THR A 27 -37.26 5.38 -7.04
C THR A 27 -36.97 3.88 -7.11
N ARG A 28 -37.73 3.10 -7.90
CA ARG A 28 -37.45 1.68 -8.15
C ARG A 28 -36.33 1.45 -9.16
N VAL A 29 -36.18 2.35 -10.14
CA VAL A 29 -35.19 2.24 -11.22
C VAL A 29 -33.84 2.85 -10.83
N LEU A 30 -33.85 3.88 -9.97
CA LEU A 30 -32.62 4.48 -9.45
C LEU A 30 -31.94 3.54 -8.43
N GLY A 31 -30.89 2.85 -8.86
CA GLY A 31 -29.88 2.30 -7.97
C GLY A 31 -29.04 3.45 -7.44
N GLY A 32 -29.05 3.68 -6.12
CA GLY A 32 -28.15 4.67 -5.53
C GLY A 32 -26.70 4.29 -5.86
N MET A 33 -26.01 5.14 -6.60
CA MET A 33 -24.56 5.03 -6.73
C MET A 33 -23.97 5.49 -5.41
N ASN A 34 -23.27 4.59 -4.72
CA ASN A 34 -22.43 4.98 -3.59
C ASN A 34 -21.17 5.65 -4.18
N VAL A 35 -21.11 6.97 -4.13
CA VAL A 35 -19.88 7.70 -4.45
C VAL A 35 -19.09 7.78 -3.15
N PRO A 36 -17.98 7.04 -3.01
CA PRO A 36 -17.17 7.13 -1.80
C PRO A 36 -16.66 8.55 -1.62
N PHE A 37 -16.58 9.00 -0.38
CA PHE A 37 -15.94 10.26 -0.06
C PHE A 37 -14.44 10.19 -0.41
N LEU A 38 -13.87 11.37 -0.68
CA LEU A 38 -12.45 11.53 -0.94
C LEU A 38 -11.64 10.97 0.23
N ALA A 39 -10.59 10.18 -0.04
CA ALA A 39 -9.80 9.55 1.02
C ALA A 39 -9.07 10.60 1.88
N GLN A 40 -8.69 10.24 3.12
CA GLN A 40 -8.07 11.16 4.07
C GLN A 40 -6.77 11.78 3.49
N ASP A 41 -5.93 10.94 2.89
CA ASP A 41 -4.67 11.31 2.26
C ASP A 41 -4.89 12.22 1.04
N GLU A 42 -5.90 11.94 0.22
CA GLU A 42 -6.27 12.79 -0.92
C GLU A 42 -6.76 14.17 -0.45
N GLN A 43 -7.59 14.24 0.60
CA GLN A 43 -8.05 15.50 1.19
C GLN A 43 -6.90 16.33 1.74
N GLU A 44 -6.01 15.70 2.50
CA GLU A 44 -4.81 16.33 3.04
C GLU A 44 -3.94 16.91 1.92
N GLN A 45 -3.63 16.11 0.90
CA GLN A 45 -2.78 16.52 -0.22
C GLN A 45 -3.37 17.72 -0.97
N ILE A 46 -4.68 17.74 -1.19
CA ILE A 46 -5.33 18.85 -1.91
C ILE A 46 -5.30 20.14 -1.05
N ILE A 47 -5.59 20.04 0.25
CA ILE A 47 -5.53 21.22 1.15
C ILE A 47 -4.11 21.77 1.18
N LEU A 48 -3.11 20.92 1.40
CA LEU A 48 -1.72 21.37 1.44
C LEU A 48 -1.27 21.93 0.10
N ALA A 49 -1.67 21.32 -1.01
CA ALA A 49 -1.37 21.83 -2.35
C ALA A 49 -1.96 23.22 -2.60
N LYS A 50 -3.14 23.53 -2.07
CA LYS A 50 -3.74 24.88 -2.14
C LYS A 50 -2.95 25.92 -1.34
N LEU A 51 -2.23 25.50 -0.31
CA LEU A 51 -1.45 26.37 0.58
C LEU A 51 0.01 26.51 0.14
N ILE A 52 0.43 25.79 -0.89
CA ILE A 52 1.76 25.94 -1.50
C ILE A 52 1.74 27.17 -2.41
N ASP A 53 2.71 28.06 -2.22
CA ASP A 53 2.86 29.24 -3.07
C ASP A 53 3.42 28.92 -4.46
N GLU A 54 3.49 29.92 -5.33
CA GLU A 54 4.01 29.79 -6.69
C GLU A 54 5.49 29.34 -6.78
N ASN A 55 6.25 29.48 -5.70
CA ASN A 55 7.65 29.05 -5.60
C ASN A 55 7.78 27.63 -5.03
N GLY A 56 6.67 26.97 -4.71
CA GLY A 56 6.65 25.65 -4.11
C GLY A 56 6.90 25.66 -2.58
N VAL A 57 6.84 26.82 -1.93
CA VAL A 57 7.03 26.95 -0.48
C VAL A 57 5.67 26.86 0.20
N LEU A 58 5.57 26.01 1.22
CA LEU A 58 4.42 25.97 2.11
C LEU A 58 4.74 26.81 3.34
N HIS A 59 4.05 27.93 3.54
CA HIS A 59 4.28 28.82 4.68
C HIS A 59 3.56 28.34 5.94
N LEU A 60 3.79 27.07 6.26
CA LEU A 60 3.39 26.41 7.49
C LEU A 60 4.63 25.75 8.08
N SER A 61 4.75 25.77 9.40
CA SER A 61 5.66 24.86 10.11
C SER A 61 5.20 23.40 9.99
N LYS A 62 6.09 22.45 10.31
CA LYS A 62 5.78 21.01 10.29
C LYS A 62 4.68 20.68 11.31
N SER A 63 4.71 21.29 12.49
CA SER A 63 3.66 21.16 13.49
C SER A 63 2.32 21.76 13.04
N GLU A 64 2.33 22.86 12.28
CA GLU A 64 1.08 23.40 11.70
C GLU A 64 0.50 22.50 10.61
N ALA A 65 1.35 21.94 9.75
CA ALA A 65 0.93 20.96 8.76
C ALA A 65 0.33 19.70 9.42
N GLN A 66 0.93 19.21 10.52
CA GLN A 66 0.38 18.09 11.28
C GLN A 66 -1.02 18.39 11.84
N VAL A 67 -1.25 19.61 12.36
CA VAL A 67 -2.57 19.98 12.88
C VAL A 67 -3.63 20.00 11.76
N ILE A 68 -3.26 20.38 10.53
CA ILE A 68 -4.15 20.26 9.37
C ILE A 68 -4.45 18.79 9.06
N ARG A 69 -3.45 17.89 9.13
CA ARG A 69 -3.65 16.45 8.98
C ARG A 69 -4.63 15.89 10.01
N GLU A 70 -4.47 16.26 11.28
CA GLU A 70 -5.40 15.85 12.34
C GLU A 70 -6.81 16.40 12.13
N LEU A 71 -6.94 17.63 11.59
CA LEU A 71 -8.22 18.21 11.21
C LEU A 71 -8.90 17.38 10.10
N VAL A 72 -8.14 16.95 9.09
CA VAL A 72 -8.67 16.09 8.01
C VAL A 72 -9.10 14.74 8.57
N ALA A 73 -8.31 14.14 9.47
CA ALA A 73 -8.70 12.90 10.15
C ALA A 73 -9.99 13.06 10.96
N ALA A 74 -10.14 14.18 11.66
CA ALA A 74 -11.37 14.52 12.39
C ALA A 74 -12.57 14.68 11.44
N ALA A 75 -12.39 15.35 10.30
CA ALA A 75 -13.41 15.52 9.27
C ALA A 75 -13.91 14.17 8.72
N VAL A 76 -13.00 13.25 8.44
CA VAL A 76 -13.32 11.88 8.00
C VAL A 76 -14.13 11.15 9.07
N MET A 77 -13.73 11.22 10.34
CA MET A 77 -14.48 10.61 11.44
C MET A 77 -15.90 11.20 11.59
N THR A 78 -16.04 12.52 11.47
CA THR A 78 -17.37 13.15 11.52
C THR A 78 -18.25 12.73 10.34
N GLN A 79 -17.65 12.52 9.16
CA GLN A 79 -18.36 11.99 8.00
C GLN A 79 -18.81 10.53 8.22
N GLN A 80 -17.98 9.68 8.84
CA GLN A 80 -18.35 8.32 9.22
C GLN A 80 -19.53 8.30 10.20
N CYS A 81 -19.57 9.22 11.17
CA CYS A 81 -20.71 9.41 12.07
C CYS A 81 -21.99 9.86 11.34
N PHE A 82 -21.86 10.72 10.32
CA PHE A 82 -22.97 11.15 9.47
C PHE A 82 -23.50 10.02 8.58
N ASP A 83 -22.60 9.20 8.02
CA ASP A 83 -22.92 8.04 7.17
C ASP A 83 -23.33 6.79 7.94
N ARG A 84 -23.27 6.84 9.27
CA ARG A 84 -23.55 5.71 10.17
C ARG A 84 -22.61 4.52 9.92
N ALA A 85 -21.41 4.81 9.41
CA ALA A 85 -20.37 3.84 9.12
C ALA A 85 -19.52 3.54 10.38
N PHE A 86 -20.18 3.20 11.49
CA PHE A 86 -19.52 3.03 12.79
C PHE A 86 -18.49 1.91 12.83
N ALA A 87 -18.64 0.89 11.97
CA ALA A 87 -17.66 -0.17 11.84
C ALA A 87 -16.27 0.36 11.43
N ASP A 88 -16.22 1.46 10.67
CA ASP A 88 -14.99 2.02 10.12
C ASP A 88 -14.27 2.95 11.12
N LEU A 89 -14.94 3.36 12.21
CA LEU A 89 -14.38 4.18 13.29
C LEU A 89 -13.53 3.36 14.28
N GLY A 90 -13.82 2.06 14.42
CA GLY A 90 -13.22 1.17 15.43
C GLY A 90 -13.85 1.32 16.83
N ASP A 91 -13.85 0.22 17.59
CA ASP A 91 -14.51 0.15 18.90
C ASP A 91 -13.88 1.09 19.95
N GLU A 92 -12.57 1.32 19.85
CA GLU A 92 -11.83 2.20 20.76
C GLU A 92 -12.28 3.67 20.63
N ALA A 93 -12.24 4.21 19.41
CA ALA A 93 -12.67 5.58 19.14
C ALA A 93 -14.15 5.80 19.49
N LEU A 94 -15.01 4.82 19.18
CA LEU A 94 -16.41 4.87 19.58
C LEU A 94 -16.59 4.89 21.10
N GLY A 95 -15.81 4.07 21.82
CA GLY A 95 -15.81 4.03 23.28
C GLY A 95 -15.37 5.35 23.89
N GLU A 96 -14.32 5.96 23.33
CA GLU A 96 -13.77 7.23 23.82
C GLU A 96 -14.72 8.40 23.57
N ILE A 97 -15.31 8.52 22.38
CA ILE A 97 -16.31 9.56 22.07
C ILE A 97 -17.53 9.41 22.99
N LYS A 98 -18.01 8.18 23.22
CA LYS A 98 -19.11 7.90 24.16
C LYS A 98 -18.75 8.30 25.59
N SER A 99 -17.51 8.00 26.02
CA SER A 99 -17.03 8.39 27.35
C SER A 99 -16.92 9.90 27.50
N MET A 100 -16.47 10.62 26.47
CA MET A 100 -16.33 12.08 26.50
C MET A 100 -17.68 12.81 26.50
N THR A 101 -18.66 12.28 25.77
CA THR A 101 -19.94 12.97 25.55
C THR A 101 -21.08 12.46 26.44
N GLY A 102 -21.01 11.22 26.91
CA GLY A 102 -22.14 10.52 27.54
C GLY A 102 -23.25 10.12 26.57
N ILE A 103 -23.06 10.30 25.25
CA ILE A 103 -24.09 10.06 24.23
C ILE A 103 -23.91 8.66 23.66
N SER A 104 -24.96 7.85 23.71
CA SER A 104 -24.92 6.48 23.18
C SER A 104 -25.08 6.40 21.66
N ASP A 105 -25.85 7.32 21.07
CA ASP A 105 -26.09 7.41 19.62
C ASP A 105 -25.23 8.52 18.99
N LEU A 106 -24.11 8.13 18.37
CA LEU A 106 -23.13 9.06 17.81
C LEU A 106 -23.50 9.54 16.39
N ARG A 107 -24.78 9.51 16.03
CA ARG A 107 -25.23 9.92 14.69
C ARG A 107 -25.21 11.43 14.56
N LEU A 108 -24.69 11.91 13.43
CA LEU A 108 -24.81 13.30 13.01
C LEU A 108 -25.87 13.39 11.91
N THR A 109 -26.81 14.33 12.04
CA THR A 109 -27.81 14.61 10.99
C THR A 109 -27.38 15.74 10.07
N LYS A 110 -26.42 16.56 10.49
CA LYS A 110 -25.79 17.62 9.69
C LYS A 110 -24.36 17.25 9.30
N LYS A 111 -23.97 17.61 8.08
CA LYS A 111 -22.59 17.48 7.61
C LYS A 111 -21.69 18.46 8.36
N PHE A 112 -20.58 17.97 8.87
CA PHE A 112 -19.56 18.76 9.54
C PHE A 112 -18.23 18.54 8.84
N LEU A 113 -17.59 19.63 8.41
CA LEU A 113 -16.33 19.61 7.67
C LEU A 113 -16.31 18.61 6.50
N ASP A 114 -17.41 18.52 5.72
CA ASP A 114 -17.36 17.73 4.50
C ASP A 114 -16.25 18.25 3.55
N PRO A 115 -15.75 17.46 2.60
CA PRO A 115 -14.60 17.85 1.80
C PRO A 115 -14.76 19.22 1.11
N GLY A 116 -15.97 19.60 0.69
CA GLY A 116 -16.22 20.92 0.12
C GLY A 116 -15.97 22.02 1.16
N ARG A 117 -16.61 21.91 2.32
CA ARG A 117 -16.46 22.87 3.43
C ARG A 117 -15.05 22.95 3.99
N LEU A 118 -14.38 21.81 4.10
CA LEU A 118 -13.00 21.75 4.56
C LEU A 118 -12.07 22.46 3.56
N MET A 119 -12.32 22.34 2.26
CA MET A 119 -11.56 23.06 1.23
C MET A 119 -11.86 24.56 1.23
N GLU A 120 -13.14 24.95 1.36
CA GLU A 120 -13.57 26.36 1.47
C GLU A 120 -12.95 27.05 2.69
N MET A 121 -12.81 26.31 3.79
CA MET A 121 -12.15 26.80 5.00
C MET A 121 -10.75 27.34 4.72
N PHE A 122 -10.00 26.83 3.75
CA PHE A 122 -8.64 27.30 3.47
C PHE A 122 -8.55 28.34 2.33
N ASP A 123 -9.64 28.64 1.63
CA ASP A 123 -9.62 29.59 0.51
C ASP A 123 -9.29 31.03 0.95
N THR A 124 -9.61 31.40 2.18
CA THR A 124 -9.29 32.74 2.73
C THR A 124 -8.06 32.77 3.63
N TYR A 125 -7.44 31.62 3.87
CA TYR A 125 -6.34 31.51 4.83
C TYR A 125 -5.11 32.30 4.40
N GLU A 126 -4.70 32.24 3.12
CA GLU A 126 -3.55 32.99 2.60
C GLU A 126 -3.68 34.50 2.85
N GLN A 127 -4.88 35.05 2.65
CA GLN A 127 -5.15 36.46 2.93
C GLN A 127 -5.00 36.78 4.42
N LYS A 128 -5.54 35.92 5.30
CA LYS A 128 -5.45 36.10 6.75
C LYS A 128 -4.04 35.91 7.30
N ARG A 129 -3.26 35.00 6.71
CA ARG A 129 -1.84 34.86 7.02
C ARG A 129 -1.06 36.13 6.66
N ALA A 130 -1.35 36.74 5.51
CA ALA A 130 -0.73 38.00 5.12
C ALA A 130 -1.07 39.16 6.08
N GLU A 131 -2.23 39.11 6.76
CA GLU A 131 -2.62 40.02 7.84
C GLU A 131 -1.93 39.69 9.19
N GLY A 132 -1.13 38.63 9.26
CA GLY A 132 -0.39 38.20 10.45
C GLY A 132 -1.15 37.23 11.36
N MET A 133 -2.28 36.66 10.91
CA MET A 133 -3.04 35.68 11.68
C MET A 133 -2.32 34.33 11.70
N SER A 134 -2.24 33.71 12.88
CA SER A 134 -1.70 32.36 13.01
C SER A 134 -2.67 31.30 12.48
N VAL A 135 -2.15 30.12 12.10
CA VAL A 135 -2.99 28.96 11.73
C VAL A 135 -3.97 28.61 12.84
N ALA A 136 -3.47 28.58 14.08
CA ALA A 136 -4.29 28.23 15.24
C ALA A 136 -5.47 29.18 15.42
N ASP A 137 -5.23 30.50 15.37
CA ASP A 137 -6.28 31.50 15.54
C ASP A 137 -7.30 31.44 14.40
N TYR A 138 -6.82 31.27 13.16
CA TYR A 138 -7.67 31.12 12.00
C TYR A 138 -8.58 29.89 12.10
N MET A 139 -7.98 28.73 12.38
CA MET A 139 -8.71 27.47 12.51
C MET A 139 -9.69 27.51 13.69
N SER A 140 -9.30 28.07 14.83
CA SER A 140 -10.21 28.29 15.97
C SER A 140 -11.44 29.11 15.59
N GLY A 141 -11.27 30.17 14.79
CA GLY A 141 -12.36 31.01 14.29
C GLY A 141 -13.32 30.25 13.38
N GLU A 142 -12.77 29.53 12.39
CA GLU A 142 -13.58 28.76 11.43
C GLU A 142 -14.27 27.56 12.06
N LEU A 143 -13.60 26.80 12.94
CA LEU A 143 -14.20 25.70 13.67
C LEU A 143 -15.34 26.18 14.58
N ARG A 144 -15.19 27.34 15.23
CA ARG A 144 -16.27 27.96 16.02
C ARG A 144 -17.47 28.27 15.13
N ARG A 145 -17.23 28.84 13.94
CA ARG A 145 -18.27 29.14 12.96
C ARG A 145 -19.01 27.87 12.55
N PHE A 146 -18.30 26.80 12.22
CA PHE A 146 -18.91 25.54 11.80
C PHE A 146 -19.67 24.84 12.94
N LEU A 147 -19.13 24.80 14.16
CA LEU A 147 -19.81 24.20 15.30
C LEU A 147 -21.08 24.96 15.70
N ALA A 148 -21.11 26.29 15.51
CA ALA A 148 -22.30 27.11 15.75
C ALA A 148 -23.46 26.78 14.78
N GLU A 149 -23.19 26.10 13.66
CA GLU A 149 -24.23 25.72 12.72
C GLU A 149 -25.03 24.49 13.16
N PHE A 150 -24.56 23.71 14.14
CA PHE A 150 -25.34 22.62 14.71
C PHE A 150 -26.49 23.18 15.56
N GLU A 151 -27.72 22.83 15.21
CA GLU A 151 -28.90 23.20 16.00
C GLU A 151 -29.05 22.31 17.24
N VAL A 152 -28.60 21.06 17.15
CA VAL A 152 -28.67 20.05 18.20
C VAL A 152 -27.38 20.07 19.02
N GLU A 153 -27.50 20.22 20.35
CA GLU A 153 -26.36 20.33 21.26
C GLU A 153 -25.58 19.02 21.33
N GLU A 154 -26.26 17.88 21.31
CA GLU A 154 -25.66 16.55 21.28
C GLU A 154 -24.74 16.36 20.07
N GLU A 155 -25.19 16.73 18.87
CA GLU A 155 -24.38 16.64 17.65
C GLU A 155 -23.15 17.55 17.69
N ARG A 156 -23.32 18.76 18.24
CA ARG A 156 -22.21 19.69 18.46
C ARG A 156 -21.18 19.10 19.41
N ASN A 157 -21.62 18.43 20.47
CA ASN A 157 -20.75 17.79 21.45
C ASN A 157 -20.03 16.56 20.85
N ILE A 158 -20.68 15.80 19.98
CA ILE A 158 -20.04 14.71 19.21
C ILE A 158 -18.92 15.27 18.32
N ALA A 159 -19.20 16.30 17.52
CA ALA A 159 -18.20 16.91 16.65
C ALA A 159 -17.01 17.48 17.45
N LEU A 160 -17.29 18.13 18.59
CA LEU A 160 -16.25 18.63 19.50
C LEU A 160 -15.41 17.49 20.11
N ALA A 161 -16.03 16.38 20.51
CA ALA A 161 -15.31 15.23 21.05
C ALA A 161 -14.38 14.60 20.01
N ILE A 162 -14.80 14.53 18.74
CA ILE A 162 -13.94 14.04 17.65
C ILE A 162 -12.73 14.96 17.44
N LEU A 163 -12.92 16.29 17.48
CA LEU A 163 -11.80 17.23 17.39
C LEU A 163 -10.81 17.08 18.56
N LYS A 164 -11.30 16.80 19.77
CA LYS A 164 -10.46 16.54 20.95
C LYS A 164 -9.71 15.23 20.84
N LEU A 165 -10.40 14.17 20.41
CA LEU A 165 -9.83 12.84 20.21
C LEU A 165 -8.64 12.88 19.23
N LYS A 166 -8.74 13.70 18.18
CA LYS A 166 -7.67 13.89 17.19
C LYS A 166 -6.62 14.93 17.60
N GLY A 167 -6.71 15.52 18.80
CA GLY A 167 -5.75 16.51 19.27
C GLY A 167 -5.77 17.83 18.47
N VAL A 168 -6.81 18.10 17.68
CA VAL A 168 -6.95 19.35 16.93
C VAL A 168 -7.17 20.52 17.89
N VAL A 169 -7.97 20.28 18.93
CA VAL A 169 -8.29 21.27 19.96
C VAL A 169 -7.90 20.76 21.34
N THR A 170 -7.65 21.69 22.26
CA THR A 170 -7.28 21.37 23.64
C THR A 170 -8.42 20.67 24.40
N ALA A 171 -8.07 19.87 25.41
CA ALA A 171 -9.04 19.12 26.21
C ALA A 171 -10.09 20.01 26.92
N ASP A 172 -9.69 21.23 27.30
CA ASP A 172 -10.53 22.26 27.93
C ASP A 172 -11.37 23.07 26.96
N SER A 173 -11.19 22.89 25.64
CA SER A 173 -11.97 23.61 24.63
C SER A 173 -13.48 23.32 24.76
N THR A 174 -14.29 24.36 24.60
CA THR A 174 -15.75 24.28 24.55
C THR A 174 -16.25 24.75 23.19
N ALA A 175 -17.53 24.54 22.87
CA ALA A 175 -18.10 25.03 21.61
C ALA A 175 -18.01 26.57 21.45
N ALA A 176 -17.94 27.33 22.55
CA ALA A 176 -17.79 28.78 22.53
C ALA A 176 -16.31 29.22 22.49
N GLU A 177 -15.46 28.52 23.22
CA GLU A 177 -14.03 28.81 23.37
C GLU A 177 -13.20 27.64 22.86
N LEU A 178 -12.91 27.66 21.55
CA LEU A 178 -12.07 26.66 20.87
C LEU A 178 -10.63 27.15 20.78
N HIS A 179 -9.71 26.33 21.24
CA HIS A 179 -8.28 26.57 21.14
C HIS A 179 -7.64 25.44 20.34
N VAL A 180 -7.24 25.75 19.10
CA VAL A 180 -6.48 24.83 18.26
C VAL A 180 -5.06 24.70 18.81
N GLN A 181 -4.62 23.47 19.02
CA GLN A 181 -3.33 23.19 19.66
C GLN A 181 -2.24 22.97 18.62
N VAL A 182 -1.28 23.88 18.55
CA VAL A 182 -0.08 23.72 17.70
C VAL A 182 1.15 23.51 18.59
N LEU A 183 1.60 22.26 18.70
CA LEU A 183 2.80 21.89 19.47
C LEU A 183 4.07 22.14 18.66
N ARG A 184 4.51 23.40 18.57
CA ARG A 184 5.75 23.76 17.85
C ARG A 184 6.99 23.27 18.58
N LYS A 185 7.93 22.66 17.84
CA LYS A 185 9.24 22.29 18.39
C LYS A 185 10.15 23.54 18.49
N PRO A 186 10.98 23.68 19.54
CA PRO A 186 11.89 24.82 19.64
C PRO A 186 12.82 24.94 18.42
N GLY A 187 12.86 26.12 17.80
CA GLY A 187 13.68 26.39 16.61
C GLY A 187 13.07 25.95 15.28
N GLU A 188 11.81 25.50 15.28
CA GLU A 188 11.10 25.11 14.06
C GLU A 188 10.85 26.30 13.14
N LYS A 189 11.10 26.09 11.83
CA LYS A 189 10.88 27.12 10.80
C LYS A 189 9.37 27.31 10.56
N PRO A 190 8.90 28.54 10.30
CA PRO A 190 7.49 28.81 10.00
C PRO A 190 7.11 28.50 8.54
N TYR A 191 7.92 27.71 7.84
CA TYR A 191 7.70 27.34 6.44
C TYR A 191 8.44 26.03 6.12
N LEU A 192 8.00 25.38 5.06
CA LEU A 192 8.58 24.18 4.49
C LEU A 192 8.96 24.43 3.02
N LEU A 193 10.22 24.16 2.70
CA LEU A 193 10.74 24.26 1.34
C LEU A 193 10.26 23.10 0.46
N PRO A 194 10.30 23.24 -0.89
CA PRO A 194 9.97 22.15 -1.81
C PRO A 194 10.67 20.82 -1.51
N SER A 195 11.92 20.87 -1.03
CA SER A 195 12.69 19.70 -0.63
C SER A 195 12.22 19.06 0.68
N GLU A 196 11.59 19.84 1.57
CA GLU A 196 11.07 19.42 2.89
C GLU A 196 9.62 18.95 2.79
N LEU A 197 8.87 19.35 1.75
CA LEU A 197 7.49 18.90 1.49
C LEU A 197 7.36 17.38 1.32
N ALA A 198 8.44 16.69 0.96
CA ALA A 198 8.47 15.23 0.91
C ALA A 198 8.06 14.59 2.26
N PHE A 199 8.35 15.25 3.39
CA PHE A 199 7.94 14.79 4.72
C PHE A 199 6.42 14.91 4.94
N VAL A 200 5.80 15.96 4.40
CA VAL A 200 4.36 16.17 4.58
C VAL A 200 3.55 15.28 3.64
N VAL A 201 4.10 14.91 2.49
CA VAL A 201 3.43 14.05 1.51
C VAL A 201 3.71 12.55 1.76
N SER A 202 4.72 12.20 2.57
CA SER A 202 4.97 10.82 2.96
C SER A 202 4.00 10.37 4.06
N CYS A 203 3.12 9.43 3.75
CA CYS A 203 2.39 8.63 4.73
C CYS A 203 3.41 7.81 5.54
N ASP A 204 3.62 8.19 6.80
CA ASP A 204 3.89 7.33 7.97
C ASP A 204 4.46 8.19 9.12
N ASP A 205 3.80 8.13 10.27
CA ASP A 205 4.19 8.83 11.50
C ASP A 205 5.50 8.29 12.07
N GLU A 206 6.54 9.14 12.11
CA GLU A 206 7.76 8.87 12.90
C GLU A 206 7.49 9.18 14.37
N LEU A 207 7.58 8.15 15.22
CA LEU A 207 7.55 8.27 16.69
C LEU A 207 8.75 9.09 17.20
N ASP A 208 8.46 9.95 18.18
CA ASP A 208 9.37 10.86 18.87
C ASP A 208 10.41 10.07 19.70
N ASP A 209 11.70 10.26 19.41
CA ASP A 209 12.84 9.52 19.96
C ASP A 209 13.30 10.02 21.36
N SER A 210 12.38 10.55 22.18
CA SER A 210 12.72 11.01 23.54
C SER A 210 11.87 10.33 24.60
N ASP A 211 12.57 9.70 25.54
CA ASP A 211 12.11 9.16 26.82
C ASP A 211 11.65 7.70 26.84
N VAL A 212 12.61 6.78 26.77
CA VAL A 212 12.47 5.45 27.36
C VAL A 212 13.80 5.00 28.00
N GLU A 213 14.03 5.37 29.25
CA GLU A 213 14.90 4.60 30.15
C GLU A 213 14.08 3.43 30.71
N PHE A 214 14.43 2.19 30.38
CA PHE A 214 13.92 0.99 31.06
C PHE A 214 15.05 0.33 31.85
N ASP A 215 15.06 0.57 33.15
CA ASP A 215 15.53 -0.40 34.13
C ASP A 215 14.49 -1.53 34.19
N GLN A 216 14.88 -2.77 33.92
CA GLN A 216 14.05 -3.95 34.22
C GLN A 216 14.78 -4.88 35.18
N PRO A 217 14.11 -5.33 36.27
CA PRO A 217 14.51 -6.51 36.99
C PRO A 217 14.06 -7.78 36.24
N GLU A 218 14.95 -8.77 36.19
CA GLU A 218 14.69 -10.10 35.63
C GLU A 218 13.54 -10.81 36.37
N VAL A 219 12.56 -11.31 35.64
CA VAL A 219 11.60 -12.32 36.13
C VAL A 219 11.60 -13.51 35.17
N SER A 220 11.86 -14.70 35.71
CA SER A 220 11.98 -15.96 34.98
C SER A 220 10.64 -16.50 34.48
N ILE A 221 10.69 -17.10 33.29
CA ILE A 221 9.58 -17.63 32.46
C ILE A 221 8.87 -18.86 33.07
N GLU A 222 9.27 -19.32 34.26
CA GLU A 222 8.83 -20.61 34.80
C GLU A 222 7.53 -20.56 35.64
N ASP A 223 6.98 -19.36 35.91
CA ASP A 223 5.76 -19.21 36.73
C ASP A 223 4.46 -18.95 35.94
N VAL A 224 4.52 -18.79 34.60
CA VAL A 224 3.32 -18.42 33.79
C VAL A 224 2.65 -19.63 33.09
N ILE A 225 3.27 -20.82 33.09
CA ILE A 225 2.73 -22.01 32.39
C ILE A 225 2.06 -23.00 33.37
N ALA A 226 1.14 -22.52 34.21
CA ALA A 226 0.42 -23.40 35.12
C ALA A 226 -1.02 -22.98 35.45
N THR A 227 -1.80 -22.43 34.52
CA THR A 227 -3.28 -22.46 34.63
C THR A 227 -3.91 -22.21 33.25
N ASP A 228 -5.02 -22.90 32.95
CA ASP A 228 -5.93 -22.67 31.79
C ASP A 228 -5.71 -23.43 30.47
N GLY A 229 -5.07 -24.61 30.51
CA GLY A 229 -4.96 -25.51 29.35
C GLY A 229 -5.94 -26.70 29.29
N ALA A 230 -6.80 -26.90 30.29
CA ALA A 230 -7.53 -28.17 30.45
C ALA A 230 -9.05 -28.10 30.18
N GLU A 231 -9.68 -26.93 30.14
CA GLU A 231 -11.15 -26.84 29.98
C GLU A 231 -11.62 -26.67 28.52
N LEU A 232 -10.74 -26.35 27.57
CA LEU A 232 -11.13 -26.13 26.17
C LEU A 232 -11.24 -27.42 25.32
N LEU A 233 -10.69 -28.54 25.80
CA LEU A 233 -10.61 -29.80 25.03
C LEU A 233 -11.86 -30.70 25.17
N ASP A 234 -12.72 -30.47 26.16
CA ASP A 234 -13.94 -31.26 26.36
C ASP A 234 -15.17 -30.69 25.60
N VAL A 235 -15.14 -29.41 25.24
CA VAL A 235 -16.25 -28.76 24.50
C VAL A 235 -16.23 -29.13 23.00
N LEU A 236 -15.09 -29.50 22.43
CA LEU A 236 -14.94 -29.80 21.00
C LEU A 236 -15.29 -31.25 20.61
N ASN A 237 -15.47 -32.16 21.57
CA ASN A 237 -15.64 -33.60 21.28
C ASN A 237 -17.10 -34.12 21.29
N GLN A 238 -18.11 -33.24 21.34
CA GLN A 238 -19.51 -33.67 21.27
C GLN A 238 -20.32 -32.94 20.20
N ARG A 239 -20.26 -33.43 18.95
CA ARG A 239 -21.39 -33.44 17.99
C ARG A 239 -21.09 -34.31 16.77
N ALA A 240 -21.90 -35.37 16.62
CA ALA A 240 -21.89 -36.30 15.48
C ALA A 240 -22.92 -35.83 14.40
N PRO A 241 -23.06 -36.50 13.23
CA PRO A 241 -22.71 -35.92 11.94
C PRO A 241 -23.92 -35.61 11.03
N ALA A 242 -23.79 -34.59 10.16
CA ALA A 242 -24.69 -34.39 9.03
C ALA A 242 -23.99 -34.75 7.72
N LYS A 243 -24.65 -35.61 6.93
CA LYS A 243 -24.22 -36.13 5.63
C LYS A 243 -24.27 -35.02 4.57
N GLU A 244 -23.15 -34.72 3.92
CA GLU A 244 -23.15 -34.12 2.58
C GLU A 244 -22.17 -34.80 1.62
N LYS A 245 -22.53 -34.69 0.34
CA LYS A 245 -22.23 -35.60 -0.76
C LYS A 245 -20.78 -35.52 -1.24
N LYS A 246 -20.22 -36.70 -1.53
CA LYS A 246 -18.98 -36.92 -2.30
C LYS A 246 -19.00 -36.16 -3.62
N GLY A 247 -18.21 -35.09 -3.70
CA GLY A 247 -17.63 -34.57 -4.95
C GLY A 247 -16.16 -34.96 -5.01
N ASN A 248 -15.82 -35.92 -5.86
CA ASN A 248 -14.45 -36.34 -6.13
C ASN A 248 -13.64 -35.15 -6.69
N ARG A 249 -12.74 -34.56 -5.90
CA ARG A 249 -11.53 -33.89 -6.42
C ARG A 249 -10.35 -34.80 -6.09
N MET A 250 -9.79 -35.42 -7.13
CA MET A 250 -8.49 -36.08 -7.06
C MET A 250 -7.45 -35.03 -6.65
N GLY A 251 -6.96 -35.12 -5.42
CA GLY A 251 -5.93 -34.23 -4.90
C GLY A 251 -4.60 -34.46 -5.59
N SER A 252 -4.00 -33.38 -6.10
CA SER A 252 -2.56 -33.27 -6.23
C SER A 252 -1.96 -33.51 -4.83
N ALA A 253 -0.97 -34.39 -4.73
CA ALA A 253 -0.24 -34.60 -3.48
C ALA A 253 0.68 -33.38 -3.23
N GLU A 254 0.11 -32.24 -2.86
CA GLU A 254 0.89 -31.11 -2.35
C GLU A 254 1.62 -31.56 -1.08
N LYS A 255 2.92 -31.25 -0.98
CA LYS A 255 3.71 -31.58 0.21
C LYS A 255 3.05 -30.90 1.43
N PRO A 256 2.88 -31.57 2.58
CA PRO A 256 2.31 -30.96 3.79
C PRO A 256 2.94 -29.63 4.21
N GLN A 257 4.20 -29.39 3.81
CA GLN A 257 4.93 -28.15 4.06
C GLN A 257 4.42 -26.96 3.21
N ILE A 258 4.02 -27.20 1.96
CA ILE A 258 3.45 -26.16 1.07
C ILE A 258 2.11 -25.70 1.62
N GLU A 259 1.27 -26.64 2.06
CA GLU A 259 0.00 -26.33 2.69
C GLU A 259 0.15 -25.60 4.03
N ARG A 260 1.21 -25.89 4.79
CA ARG A 260 1.56 -25.11 5.99
C ARG A 260 1.89 -23.66 5.62
N ALA A 261 2.80 -23.45 4.67
CA ALA A 261 3.20 -22.11 4.24
C ALA A 261 2.03 -21.32 3.63
N ARG A 262 1.19 -21.98 2.82
CA ARG A 262 -0.05 -21.44 2.27
C ARG A 262 -0.94 -20.94 3.40
N ARG A 263 -1.22 -21.79 4.39
CA ARG A 263 -2.08 -21.42 5.52
C ARG A 263 -1.53 -20.20 6.27
N LEU A 264 -0.23 -20.20 6.58
CA LEU A 264 0.40 -19.12 7.34
C LEU A 264 0.30 -17.77 6.60
N ILE A 265 0.53 -17.76 5.29
CA ILE A 265 0.40 -16.56 4.46
C ILE A 265 -1.07 -16.11 4.38
N LEU A 266 -2.00 -17.04 4.12
CA LEU A 266 -3.42 -16.70 3.97
C LEU A 266 -4.06 -16.21 5.27
N GLU A 267 -3.67 -16.75 6.43
CA GLU A 267 -4.15 -16.30 7.74
C GLU A 267 -3.73 -14.85 8.06
N ARG A 268 -2.58 -14.40 7.53
CA ARG A 268 -2.04 -13.06 7.79
C ARG A 268 -2.37 -12.03 6.72
N CYS A 269 -2.34 -12.43 5.45
CA CYS A 269 -2.46 -11.51 4.31
C CYS A 269 -3.77 -11.69 3.53
N GLY A 270 -4.52 -12.77 3.76
CA GLY A 270 -5.72 -13.10 3.00
C GLY A 270 -5.45 -13.72 1.62
N GLU A 271 -6.52 -13.92 0.86
CA GLU A 271 -6.45 -14.52 -0.48
C GLU A 271 -5.60 -13.69 -1.46
N GLY A 272 -4.90 -14.37 -2.38
CA GLY A 272 -4.07 -13.70 -3.40
C GLY A 272 -2.63 -13.39 -2.98
N HIS A 273 -2.21 -13.79 -1.78
CA HIS A 273 -0.84 -13.61 -1.29
C HIS A 273 0.04 -14.87 -1.37
N PHE A 274 -0.49 -15.99 -1.87
CA PHE A 274 0.26 -17.22 -2.07
C PHE A 274 0.07 -17.75 -3.49
N TYR A 275 1.17 -18.03 -4.18
CA TYR A 275 1.18 -18.58 -5.54
C TYR A 275 2.11 -19.79 -5.63
N GLY A 276 1.57 -20.98 -5.38
CA GLY A 276 2.27 -22.26 -5.44
C GLY A 276 2.06 -23.01 -6.76
N PRO A 277 2.37 -24.32 -6.80
CA PRO A 277 2.24 -25.17 -7.99
C PRO A 277 0.84 -25.13 -8.62
N ASP A 278 -0.20 -25.13 -7.78
CA ASP A 278 -1.59 -25.12 -8.23
C ASP A 278 -1.95 -23.79 -8.90
N GLU A 279 -1.55 -22.66 -8.32
CA GLU A 279 -1.76 -21.33 -8.92
C GLU A 279 -0.97 -21.14 -10.21
N LEU A 280 0.26 -21.65 -10.29
CA LEU A 280 1.04 -21.66 -11.52
C LEU A 280 0.37 -22.51 -12.61
N THR A 281 -0.15 -23.69 -12.25
CA THR A 281 -0.85 -24.59 -13.20
C THR A 281 -2.14 -23.95 -13.70
N LYS A 282 -2.86 -23.23 -12.82
CA LYS A 282 -4.05 -22.46 -13.18
C LYS A 282 -3.71 -21.30 -14.13
N ALA A 283 -2.63 -20.56 -13.84
CA ALA A 283 -2.20 -19.45 -14.69
C ALA A 283 -1.65 -19.92 -16.03
N PHE A 284 -0.87 -21.00 -16.07
CA PHE A 284 -0.24 -21.57 -17.25
C PHE A 284 -0.67 -23.04 -17.44
N PRO A 285 -1.80 -23.27 -18.15
CA PRO A 285 -2.32 -24.61 -18.37
C PRO A 285 -1.28 -25.55 -18.97
N GLY A 286 -1.15 -26.74 -18.39
CA GLY A 286 -0.23 -27.77 -18.86
C GLY A 286 1.15 -27.77 -18.17
N LEU A 287 1.45 -26.79 -17.31
CA LEU A 287 2.58 -26.93 -16.40
C LEU A 287 2.41 -28.17 -15.51
N LYS A 288 3.50 -28.91 -15.35
CA LYS A 288 3.56 -30.11 -14.51
C LYS A 288 4.76 -30.00 -13.59
N PHE A 289 4.55 -30.34 -12.33
CA PHE A 289 5.57 -30.26 -11.30
C PHE A 289 5.92 -31.66 -10.81
N GLY A 290 7.18 -32.04 -10.94
CA GLY A 290 7.74 -33.15 -10.18
C GLY A 290 8.19 -32.68 -8.79
N PRO A 291 8.34 -33.59 -7.81
CA PRO A 291 8.85 -33.26 -6.48
C PRO A 291 10.24 -32.59 -6.47
N LYS A 292 11.01 -32.78 -7.56
CA LYS A 292 12.33 -32.20 -7.76
C LYS A 292 12.28 -30.82 -8.43
N ASP A 293 11.15 -30.40 -8.99
CA ASP A 293 11.03 -29.10 -9.67
C ASP A 293 10.65 -27.97 -8.71
N ILE A 294 10.21 -28.32 -7.49
CA ILE A 294 9.84 -27.37 -6.44
C ILE A 294 11.00 -27.24 -5.44
N PRO A 295 11.56 -26.03 -5.24
CA PRO A 295 12.60 -25.78 -4.25
C PRO A 295 12.07 -25.91 -2.82
N ASP A 296 12.98 -26.04 -1.85
CA ASP A 296 12.63 -26.02 -0.43
C ASP A 296 12.03 -24.65 -0.08
N LEU A 297 11.02 -24.63 0.78
CA LEU A 297 10.39 -23.41 1.24
C LEU A 297 11.37 -22.55 2.07
N PRO A 298 11.16 -21.23 2.12
CA PRO A 298 11.84 -20.39 3.11
C PRO A 298 11.58 -20.88 4.54
N PRO A 299 12.48 -20.62 5.49
CA PRO A 299 12.23 -20.85 6.91
C PRO A 299 10.94 -20.18 7.40
N ASP A 300 10.26 -20.80 8.37
CA ASP A 300 8.95 -20.31 8.85
C ASP A 300 9.06 -18.88 9.42
N ASP A 301 10.18 -18.51 10.06
CA ASP A 301 10.42 -17.14 10.55
C ASP A 301 10.55 -16.11 9.42
N GLU A 302 11.08 -16.49 8.26
CA GLU A 302 11.09 -15.65 7.06
C GLU A 302 9.68 -15.53 6.46
N ILE A 303 8.90 -16.62 6.44
CA ILE A 303 7.50 -16.59 5.99
C ILE A 303 6.66 -15.67 6.88
N GLU A 304 6.74 -15.82 8.20
CA GLU A 304 6.02 -14.99 9.16
C GLU A 304 6.39 -13.51 9.03
N ARG A 305 7.68 -13.21 8.87
CA ARG A 305 8.16 -11.84 8.73
C ARG A 305 7.64 -11.18 7.46
N HIS A 306 7.70 -11.88 6.34
CA HIS A 306 7.20 -11.36 5.07
C HIS A 306 5.66 -11.28 5.06
N ALA A 307 4.96 -12.24 5.69
CA ALA A 307 3.51 -12.21 5.84
C ALA A 307 3.05 -10.99 6.67
N ALA A 308 3.75 -10.66 7.75
CA ALA A 308 3.48 -9.48 8.57
C ALA A 308 3.64 -8.15 7.80
N LEU A 309 4.40 -8.16 6.69
CA LEU A 309 4.60 -7.02 5.80
C LEU A 309 3.66 -7.03 4.60
N GLY A 310 2.68 -7.95 4.54
CA GLY A 310 1.76 -8.10 3.41
C GLY A 310 2.42 -8.59 2.12
N HIS A 311 3.63 -9.14 2.20
CA HIS A 311 4.33 -9.66 1.02
C HIS A 311 3.70 -10.95 0.52
N THR A 312 3.79 -11.15 -0.79
CA THR A 312 3.27 -12.32 -1.47
C THR A 312 4.35 -13.37 -1.63
N LEU A 313 4.07 -14.62 -1.24
CA LEU A 313 4.95 -15.78 -1.48
C LEU A 313 4.64 -16.41 -2.84
N ARG A 314 5.65 -16.44 -3.73
CA ARG A 314 5.52 -16.87 -5.12
C ARG A 314 6.52 -17.98 -5.45
N LEU A 315 6.05 -19.08 -6.01
CA LEU A 315 6.91 -20.04 -6.68
C LEU A 315 7.23 -19.52 -8.08
N ARG A 316 8.51 -19.56 -8.45
CA ARG A 316 8.99 -19.23 -9.80
C ARG A 316 9.60 -20.45 -10.47
N VAL A 317 9.39 -20.55 -11.79
CA VAL A 317 9.88 -21.68 -12.60
C VAL A 317 10.45 -21.25 -13.93
N ASN A 318 11.43 -22.03 -14.39
CA ASN A 318 12.22 -21.74 -15.58
C ASN A 318 11.88 -22.59 -16.81
N LYS A 319 10.92 -23.51 -16.68
CA LYS A 319 10.47 -24.40 -17.77
C LYS A 319 8.99 -24.16 -18.08
N ALA A 320 8.69 -24.09 -19.37
CA ALA A 320 7.34 -23.99 -19.90
C ALA A 320 6.65 -25.38 -19.93
N PRO A 321 5.34 -25.46 -20.23
CA PRO A 321 4.60 -26.73 -20.30
C PRO A 321 5.20 -27.79 -21.23
N ASP A 322 5.85 -27.37 -22.32
CA ASP A 322 6.52 -28.23 -23.29
C ASP A 322 7.97 -28.57 -22.91
N GLY A 323 8.44 -28.14 -21.74
CA GLY A 323 9.80 -28.35 -21.24
C GLY A 323 10.84 -27.37 -21.78
N SER A 324 10.47 -26.46 -22.70
CA SER A 324 11.38 -25.42 -23.19
C SER A 324 11.64 -24.34 -22.13
N LYS A 325 12.61 -23.46 -22.40
CA LYS A 325 12.92 -22.32 -21.53
C LYS A 325 11.71 -21.40 -21.37
N PHE A 326 11.38 -21.06 -20.14
CA PHE A 326 10.23 -20.20 -19.85
C PHE A 326 10.58 -18.72 -19.95
N THR A 327 10.86 -18.27 -21.17
CA THR A 327 11.23 -16.88 -21.48
C THR A 327 9.99 -15.99 -21.58
N ILE A 328 10.17 -14.67 -21.64
CA ILE A 328 9.06 -13.73 -21.79
C ILE A 328 8.22 -14.03 -23.06
N PRO A 329 8.81 -14.23 -24.26
CA PRO A 329 8.08 -14.68 -25.44
C PRO A 329 7.33 -16.00 -25.23
N LYS A 330 7.94 -16.96 -24.51
CA LYS A 330 7.30 -18.25 -24.27
C LYS A 330 6.08 -18.13 -23.37
N MET A 331 6.12 -17.27 -22.34
CA MET A 331 4.95 -16.96 -21.52
C MET A 331 3.80 -16.39 -22.35
N ARG A 332 4.10 -15.50 -23.31
CA ARG A 332 3.10 -15.01 -24.27
C ARG A 332 2.53 -16.15 -25.11
N GLU A 333 3.40 -16.95 -25.72
CA GLU A 333 2.98 -18.06 -26.58
C GLU A 333 1.97 -18.99 -25.87
N VAL A 334 2.24 -19.33 -24.61
CA VAL A 334 1.38 -20.19 -23.79
C VAL A 334 0.02 -19.55 -23.48
N LEU A 335 -0.04 -18.22 -23.31
CA LEU A 335 -1.23 -17.52 -22.82
C LEU A 335 -2.03 -16.79 -23.90
N GLN A 336 -1.45 -16.52 -25.08
CA GLN A 336 -2.09 -15.64 -26.07
C GLN A 336 -3.46 -16.15 -26.51
N GLU A 337 -3.62 -17.46 -26.67
CA GLU A 337 -4.89 -18.05 -27.08
C GLU A 337 -5.97 -17.89 -26.00
N SER A 338 -5.63 -18.12 -24.72
CA SER A 338 -6.59 -17.95 -23.61
C SER A 338 -6.95 -16.48 -23.40
N PHE A 339 -5.99 -15.56 -23.56
CA PHE A 339 -6.23 -14.13 -23.50
C PHE A 339 -7.20 -13.68 -24.59
N ALA A 340 -6.99 -14.13 -25.83
CA ALA A 340 -7.89 -13.84 -26.95
C ALA A 340 -9.30 -14.40 -26.72
N ARG A 341 -9.40 -15.66 -26.26
CA ARG A 341 -10.67 -16.34 -26.00
C ARG A 341 -11.49 -15.65 -24.90
N ASN A 342 -10.82 -15.16 -23.86
CA ASN A 342 -11.46 -14.52 -22.71
C ASN A 342 -11.66 -13.00 -22.89
N ASN A 343 -11.23 -12.43 -24.02
CA ASN A 343 -11.21 -10.98 -24.25
C ASN A 343 -10.39 -10.21 -23.19
N ASP A 344 -9.34 -10.84 -22.67
CA ASP A 344 -8.43 -10.31 -21.65
C ASP A 344 -7.37 -9.33 -22.24
N GLY A 345 -7.43 -9.06 -23.55
CA GLY A 345 -6.48 -8.20 -24.27
C GLY A 345 -5.22 -8.94 -24.72
N GLU A 346 -4.09 -8.24 -24.74
CA GLU A 346 -2.79 -8.81 -25.11
C GLU A 346 -2.02 -9.29 -23.87
N VAL A 347 -1.17 -10.30 -24.05
CA VAL A 347 -0.28 -10.76 -22.95
C VAL A 347 0.89 -9.79 -22.77
N LEU A 348 1.49 -9.38 -23.89
CA LEU A 348 2.65 -8.48 -23.92
C LEU A 348 2.43 -7.34 -24.90
N TYR A 349 2.82 -6.15 -24.50
CA TYR A 349 2.79 -4.98 -25.37
C TYR A 349 3.94 -4.99 -26.37
N ASN A 350 3.64 -4.85 -27.67
CA ASN A 350 4.60 -4.79 -28.77
C ASN A 350 5.75 -5.82 -28.63
N PRO A 351 5.42 -7.12 -28.66
CA PRO A 351 6.38 -8.21 -28.45
C PRO A 351 7.37 -8.36 -29.63
N GLU A 352 6.94 -7.98 -30.83
CA GLU A 352 7.75 -8.05 -32.07
C GLU A 352 8.74 -6.87 -32.24
N SER A 353 8.91 -6.05 -31.20
CA SER A 353 9.81 -4.91 -31.26
C SER A 353 11.26 -5.37 -31.44
N GLU A 354 11.91 -4.91 -32.51
CA GLU A 354 13.25 -5.36 -32.90
C GLU A 354 14.29 -5.29 -31.77
N TRP A 355 14.25 -4.22 -30.96
CA TRP A 355 15.20 -4.07 -29.85
C TRP A 355 15.01 -5.12 -28.75
N LYS A 356 13.78 -5.59 -28.51
CA LYS A 356 13.50 -6.67 -27.55
C LYS A 356 14.02 -7.99 -28.08
N LEU A 357 13.75 -8.29 -29.35
CA LEU A 357 14.19 -9.52 -30.00
C LEU A 357 15.73 -9.62 -30.12
N LYS A 358 16.44 -8.48 -30.08
CA LYS A 358 17.91 -8.42 -30.01
C LYS A 358 18.48 -8.44 -28.59
N SER A 359 17.64 -8.47 -27.56
CA SER A 359 18.05 -8.41 -26.17
C SER A 359 17.94 -9.78 -25.49
N SER A 360 19.06 -10.31 -24.99
CA SER A 360 19.11 -11.63 -24.34
C SER A 360 18.24 -11.74 -23.09
N PHE A 361 18.05 -10.65 -22.34
CA PHE A 361 17.13 -10.64 -21.20
C PHE A 361 15.67 -10.92 -21.62
N TYR A 362 15.31 -10.66 -22.87
CA TYR A 362 13.96 -10.89 -23.38
C TYR A 362 13.84 -12.28 -24.00
N THR A 363 14.84 -12.71 -24.78
CA THR A 363 14.79 -13.95 -25.58
C THR A 363 15.33 -15.19 -24.87
N ASP A 364 16.23 -15.04 -23.90
CA ASP A 364 17.02 -16.15 -23.34
C ASP A 364 16.96 -16.26 -21.82
N GLU A 365 16.78 -15.14 -21.12
CA GLU A 365 16.64 -15.11 -19.67
C GLU A 365 15.32 -15.76 -19.24
N VAL A 366 15.40 -16.50 -18.14
CA VAL A 366 14.29 -17.25 -17.55
C VAL A 366 14.22 -16.91 -16.05
N PRO A 367 13.05 -17.10 -15.42
CA PRO A 367 12.96 -16.99 -13.97
C PRO A 367 13.92 -17.95 -13.27
N GLU A 368 14.52 -17.54 -12.16
CA GLU A 368 15.23 -18.48 -11.30
C GLU A 368 14.23 -19.41 -10.60
N VAL A 369 14.55 -20.70 -10.51
CA VAL A 369 13.69 -21.66 -9.78
C VAL A 369 13.87 -21.44 -8.28
N ALA A 370 12.93 -20.70 -7.69
CA ALA A 370 12.99 -20.24 -6.31
C ALA A 370 11.58 -20.02 -5.76
N TRP A 371 11.47 -20.04 -4.43
CA TRP A 371 10.41 -19.28 -3.76
C TRP A 371 10.86 -17.82 -3.66
N ALA A 372 9.95 -16.89 -3.86
CA ALA A 372 10.24 -15.47 -3.74
C ALA A 372 9.15 -14.74 -2.97
N PHE A 373 9.55 -13.85 -2.07
CA PHE A 373 8.63 -12.85 -1.51
C PHE A 373 8.69 -11.58 -2.35
N THR A 374 7.54 -11.08 -2.74
CA THR A 374 7.43 -9.82 -3.47
C THR A 374 6.50 -8.84 -2.79
N SER A 375 6.80 -7.55 -2.89
CA SER A 375 5.77 -6.52 -2.69
C SER A 375 4.87 -6.50 -3.93
N ASP A 376 3.55 -6.61 -3.75
CA ASP A 376 2.60 -6.55 -4.88
C ASP A 376 2.57 -5.13 -5.50
N GLU A 377 2.94 -4.13 -4.71
CA GLU A 377 3.06 -2.73 -5.09
C GLU A 377 4.52 -2.27 -5.02
N VAL A 378 4.81 -1.12 -5.63
CA VAL A 378 6.12 -0.49 -5.45
C VAL A 378 6.26 -0.01 -4.01
N LEU A 379 7.47 -0.10 -3.45
CA LEU A 379 7.74 0.35 -2.09
C LEU A 379 7.37 1.83 -1.92
N PRO A 380 6.83 2.22 -0.75
CA PRO A 380 6.55 3.61 -0.42
C PRO A 380 7.76 4.50 -0.70
N ASN A 381 7.50 5.72 -1.18
CA ASN A 381 8.55 6.69 -1.50
C ASN A 381 9.57 6.20 -2.54
N SER A 382 9.32 5.15 -3.33
CA SER A 382 10.24 4.73 -4.40
C SER A 382 9.99 5.38 -5.76
N THR A 383 8.83 6.00 -5.96
CA THR A 383 8.49 6.70 -7.20
C THR A 383 9.20 8.05 -7.32
N SER A 384 9.21 8.63 -8.53
CA SER A 384 9.88 9.91 -8.83
C SER A 384 11.37 9.93 -8.50
N LYS A 385 11.98 8.75 -8.34
CA LYS A 385 13.39 8.53 -8.01
C LYS A 385 14.10 7.78 -9.13
N ASN A 386 15.36 8.11 -9.36
CA ASN A 386 16.21 7.39 -10.29
C ASN A 386 16.65 6.04 -9.72
N HIS A 387 17.34 5.21 -10.50
CA HIS A 387 17.66 3.85 -10.05
C HIS A 387 18.57 3.81 -8.80
N LEU A 388 19.53 4.74 -8.68
CA LEU A 388 20.42 4.81 -7.50
C LEU A 388 19.62 5.20 -6.25
N GLU A 389 18.76 6.21 -6.36
CA GLU A 389 17.89 6.67 -5.27
C GLU A 389 16.91 5.58 -4.84
N GLN A 390 16.35 4.81 -5.77
CA GLN A 390 15.52 3.66 -5.44
C GLN A 390 16.30 2.51 -4.80
N THR A 391 17.58 2.33 -5.14
CA THR A 391 18.44 1.39 -4.41
C THR A 391 18.65 1.86 -2.97
N GLN A 392 18.74 3.17 -2.70
CA GLN A 392 18.72 3.67 -1.32
C GLN A 392 17.41 3.31 -0.60
N VAL A 393 16.26 3.52 -1.24
CA VAL A 393 14.95 3.13 -0.66
C VAL A 393 14.91 1.64 -0.32
N LEU A 394 15.44 0.77 -1.18
CA LEU A 394 15.59 -0.66 -0.87
C LEU A 394 16.51 -0.92 0.33
N VAL A 395 17.65 -0.23 0.41
CA VAL A 395 18.58 -0.36 1.54
C VAL A 395 17.91 0.05 2.85
N ASP A 396 17.18 1.16 2.84
CA ASP A 396 16.47 1.67 4.00
C ASP A 396 15.36 0.68 4.40
N TYR A 397 14.52 0.26 3.45
CA TYR A 397 13.48 -0.75 3.68
C TYR A 397 14.06 -2.05 4.26
N VAL A 398 15.20 -2.52 3.74
CA VAL A 398 15.90 -3.70 4.26
C VAL A 398 16.33 -3.49 5.71
N ARG A 399 16.90 -2.33 6.03
CA ARG A 399 17.46 -2.01 7.36
C ARG A 399 16.41 -1.74 8.43
N THR A 400 15.27 -1.15 8.07
CA THR A 400 14.29 -0.61 9.03
C THR A 400 13.01 -1.41 9.08
N THR A 401 12.58 -1.95 7.93
CA THR A 401 11.28 -2.62 7.79
C THR A 401 11.44 -4.14 7.68
N LEU A 402 12.29 -4.61 6.76
CA LEU A 402 12.43 -6.05 6.50
C LEU A 402 13.18 -6.78 7.61
N PHE A 403 14.24 -6.19 8.15
CA PHE A 403 14.97 -6.73 9.29
C PHE A 403 14.96 -5.69 10.40
N LYS A 404 14.29 -5.98 11.52
CA LYS A 404 14.30 -5.09 12.69
C LYS A 404 15.74 -4.86 13.19
N LYS A 405 16.02 -3.67 13.74
CA LYS A 405 17.36 -3.25 14.22
C LYS A 405 18.01 -4.38 15.05
N GLY A 406 19.10 -4.95 14.53
CA GLY A 406 19.91 -6.00 15.20
C GLY A 406 19.96 -7.38 14.53
N GLN A 407 19.08 -7.67 13.55
CA GLN A 407 18.97 -9.00 12.91
C GLN A 407 19.35 -9.03 11.42
N LEU A 408 20.09 -8.04 10.91
CA LEU A 408 20.44 -7.96 9.50
C LEU A 408 21.45 -9.08 9.12
N PRO A 409 21.12 -10.02 8.21
CA PRO A 409 22.03 -11.09 7.82
C PRO A 409 23.29 -10.57 7.15
N GLN A 410 24.39 -11.32 7.27
CA GLN A 410 25.70 -10.92 6.75
C GLN A 410 25.67 -10.56 5.26
N GLU A 411 24.94 -11.33 4.45
CA GLU A 411 24.81 -11.06 3.01
C GLU A 411 24.25 -9.65 2.71
N TYR A 412 23.30 -9.18 3.51
CA TYR A 412 22.73 -7.84 3.38
C TYR A 412 23.66 -6.78 3.94
N GLN A 413 24.34 -7.05 5.05
CA GLN A 413 25.36 -6.14 5.60
C GLN A 413 26.44 -5.85 4.55
N GLU A 414 27.00 -6.89 3.92
CA GLU A 414 28.00 -6.76 2.87
C GLU A 414 27.45 -6.03 1.64
N ALA A 415 26.23 -6.38 1.21
CA ALA A 415 25.59 -5.76 0.05
C ALA A 415 25.34 -4.26 0.24
N ILE A 416 24.94 -3.88 1.46
CA ILE A 416 24.72 -2.50 1.83
C ILE A 416 26.04 -1.75 1.94
N GLN A 417 27.07 -2.33 2.56
CA GLN A 417 28.41 -1.72 2.62
C GLN A 417 28.98 -1.48 1.22
N GLU A 418 28.82 -2.45 0.30
CA GLU A 418 29.21 -2.29 -1.11
C GLU A 418 28.50 -1.09 -1.75
N PHE A 419 27.18 -0.99 -1.57
CA PHE A 419 26.40 0.10 -2.12
C PHE A 419 26.84 1.46 -1.57
N GLU A 420 26.96 1.62 -0.25
CA GLU A 420 27.35 2.88 0.37
C GLU A 420 28.76 3.31 -0.08
N ALA A 421 29.69 2.36 -0.24
CA ALA A 421 31.04 2.63 -0.74
C ALA A 421 31.06 3.11 -2.21
N GLN A 422 30.14 2.63 -3.04
CA GLN A 422 30.09 2.98 -4.46
C GLN A 422 29.14 4.15 -4.77
N LYS A 423 28.18 4.47 -3.89
CA LYS A 423 27.08 5.41 -4.11
C LYS A 423 27.55 6.79 -4.55
N GLY A 424 28.53 7.37 -3.85
CA GLY A 424 29.05 8.71 -4.16
C GLY A 424 29.65 8.81 -5.55
N GLU A 425 30.43 7.80 -5.95
CA GLU A 425 31.03 7.74 -7.28
C GLU A 425 29.97 7.52 -8.36
N ILE A 426 29.05 6.58 -8.15
CA ILE A 426 27.94 6.32 -9.08
C ILE A 426 27.13 7.59 -9.33
N GLN A 427 26.81 8.35 -8.28
CA GLN A 427 26.11 9.63 -8.39
C GLN A 427 26.90 10.65 -9.22
N ARG A 428 28.22 10.73 -9.01
CA ARG A 428 29.11 11.66 -9.70
C ARG A 428 29.20 11.40 -11.20
N ILE A 429 29.26 10.12 -11.62
CA ILE A 429 29.41 9.75 -13.04
C ILE A 429 28.06 9.49 -13.76
N MET A 430 26.92 9.58 -13.06
CA MET A 430 25.56 9.36 -13.60
C MET A 430 25.26 10.13 -14.88
N GLY A 431 25.71 11.40 -14.96
CA GLY A 431 25.46 12.27 -16.11
C GLY A 431 26.44 12.07 -17.27
N SER A 432 27.67 11.64 -17.00
CA SER A 432 28.75 11.56 -17.99
C SER A 432 28.97 10.15 -18.54
N ASP A 433 28.89 9.12 -17.70
CA ASP A 433 29.09 7.72 -18.07
C ASP A 433 27.93 6.84 -17.59
N TRP A 434 26.75 7.13 -18.14
CA TRP A 434 25.52 6.44 -17.75
C TRP A 434 25.55 4.92 -18.04
N LYS A 435 26.39 4.45 -18.97
CA LYS A 435 26.52 3.01 -19.29
C LYS A 435 27.27 2.27 -18.21
N GLU A 436 28.41 2.81 -17.79
CA GLU A 436 29.16 2.29 -16.63
C GLU A 436 28.29 2.31 -15.38
N VAL A 437 27.54 3.40 -15.15
CA VAL A 437 26.62 3.49 -14.01
C VAL A 437 25.54 2.42 -14.05
N ALA A 438 24.90 2.22 -15.20
CA ALA A 438 23.91 1.14 -15.34
C ALA A 438 24.54 -0.23 -15.05
N GLY A 439 25.78 -0.47 -15.51
CA GLY A 439 26.51 -1.70 -15.25
C GLY A 439 26.80 -1.91 -13.76
N ARG A 440 27.26 -0.87 -13.06
CA ARG A 440 27.49 -0.92 -11.60
C ARG A 440 26.20 -1.16 -10.85
N LEU A 441 25.15 -0.38 -11.13
CA LEU A 441 23.85 -0.49 -10.47
C LEU A 441 23.23 -1.88 -10.63
N ALA A 442 23.23 -2.44 -11.84
CA ALA A 442 22.74 -3.80 -12.08
C ALA A 442 23.56 -4.87 -11.34
N ASN A 443 24.84 -4.61 -11.09
CA ASN A 443 25.74 -5.56 -10.45
C ASN A 443 25.83 -5.49 -8.94
N LEU A 444 25.37 -4.40 -8.31
CA LEU A 444 25.30 -4.26 -6.86
C LEU A 444 24.61 -5.47 -6.23
N LYS A 445 25.24 -6.06 -5.20
CA LYS A 445 24.69 -7.21 -4.48
C LYS A 445 23.28 -6.91 -3.95
N ILE A 446 23.03 -5.71 -3.44
CA ILE A 446 21.72 -5.37 -2.89
C ILE A 446 20.62 -5.46 -3.95
N ASN A 447 20.87 -4.99 -5.17
CA ASN A 447 19.89 -5.08 -6.26
C ASN A 447 19.69 -6.52 -6.71
N LYS A 448 20.73 -7.36 -6.70
CA LYS A 448 20.60 -8.80 -7.01
C LYS A 448 19.81 -9.57 -5.95
N LEU A 449 19.90 -9.16 -4.68
CA LEU A 449 19.17 -9.77 -3.56
C LEU A 449 17.71 -9.34 -3.49
N THR A 450 17.39 -8.12 -3.96
CA THR A 450 16.10 -7.48 -3.68
C THR A 450 15.28 -7.08 -4.91
N ARG A 451 15.80 -7.26 -6.13
CA ARG A 451 15.05 -7.01 -7.37
C ARG A 451 14.93 -8.30 -8.17
N GLY A 452 13.78 -8.45 -8.82
CA GLY A 452 13.58 -9.51 -9.80
C GLY A 452 14.28 -9.18 -11.12
N ASN A 453 14.53 -10.21 -11.93
CA ASN A 453 14.85 -10.02 -13.34
C ASN A 453 13.55 -9.80 -14.16
N PRO A 454 13.64 -9.30 -15.41
CA PRO A 454 12.47 -9.10 -16.27
C PRO A 454 11.56 -10.32 -16.44
N ALA A 455 12.10 -11.52 -16.64
CA ALA A 455 11.30 -12.72 -16.83
C ALA A 455 10.54 -13.12 -15.54
N GLU A 456 11.20 -12.97 -14.39
CA GLU A 456 10.58 -13.17 -13.07
C GLU A 456 9.42 -12.20 -12.85
N THR A 457 9.63 -10.90 -13.09
CA THR A 457 8.57 -9.90 -12.92
C THR A 457 7.39 -10.19 -13.86
N VAL A 458 7.64 -10.52 -15.13
CA VAL A 458 6.55 -10.86 -16.07
C VAL A 458 5.80 -12.11 -15.61
N GLN A 459 6.49 -13.16 -15.12
CA GLN A 459 5.84 -14.35 -14.57
C GLN A 459 4.93 -13.99 -13.40
N ASP A 460 5.42 -13.21 -12.42
CA ASP A 460 4.65 -12.82 -11.24
C ASP A 460 3.36 -12.07 -11.62
N LEU A 461 3.46 -11.11 -12.56
CA LEU A 461 2.32 -10.34 -13.06
C LEU A 461 1.27 -11.24 -13.73
N LEU A 462 1.71 -12.18 -14.57
CA LEU A 462 0.82 -13.09 -15.30
C LEU A 462 0.19 -14.15 -14.39
N VAL A 463 0.92 -14.65 -13.39
CA VAL A 463 0.37 -15.58 -12.40
C VAL A 463 -0.71 -14.91 -11.56
N THR A 464 -0.47 -13.68 -11.09
CA THR A 464 -1.50 -12.93 -10.35
C THR A 464 -2.74 -12.70 -11.20
N PHE A 465 -2.56 -12.29 -12.47
CA PHE A 465 -3.66 -12.08 -13.40
C PHE A 465 -4.48 -13.36 -13.63
N GLY A 466 -3.83 -14.47 -13.96
CA GLY A 466 -4.49 -15.75 -14.23
C GLY A 466 -5.23 -16.33 -13.03
N ASN A 467 -4.85 -15.92 -11.81
CA ASN A 467 -5.49 -16.38 -10.57
C ASN A 467 -6.57 -15.45 -10.04
N SER A 468 -6.62 -14.20 -10.48
CA SER A 468 -7.67 -13.23 -10.11
C SER A 468 -9.05 -13.56 -10.67
N ASP A 469 -10.08 -12.97 -10.07
CA ASP A 469 -11.48 -13.08 -10.52
C ASP A 469 -11.60 -12.67 -12.00
N PRO A 470 -12.15 -13.52 -12.89
CA PRO A 470 -12.41 -13.16 -14.28
C PRO A 470 -13.26 -11.91 -14.46
N ALA A 471 -14.18 -11.60 -13.53
CA ALA A 471 -14.99 -10.39 -13.56
C ALA A 471 -14.21 -9.14 -13.14
N ASN A 472 -13.14 -9.31 -12.35
CA ASN A 472 -12.31 -8.23 -11.85
C ASN A 472 -10.82 -8.63 -11.86
N ARG A 473 -10.25 -8.68 -13.06
CA ARG A 473 -8.87 -9.11 -13.27
C ARG A 473 -7.88 -8.18 -12.56
N LYS A 474 -7.08 -8.70 -11.62
CA LYS A 474 -6.01 -7.95 -10.94
C LYS A 474 -4.81 -7.81 -11.87
N ARG A 475 -4.53 -6.59 -12.34
CA ARG A 475 -3.33 -6.25 -13.10
C ARG A 475 -2.34 -5.50 -12.22
N LEU A 476 -1.44 -6.24 -11.59
CA LEU A 476 -0.35 -5.62 -10.83
C LEU A 476 0.47 -4.70 -11.74
N LEU A 477 0.91 -3.57 -11.19
CA LEU A 477 1.68 -2.54 -11.91
C LEU A 477 0.96 -2.02 -13.18
N GLU A 478 -0.37 -1.87 -13.15
CA GLU A 478 -1.16 -1.41 -14.32
C GLU A 478 -0.68 -0.05 -14.86
N LYS A 479 -0.42 0.91 -13.97
CA LYS A 479 0.01 2.28 -14.33
C LYS A 479 1.44 2.61 -13.86
N ILE A 480 2.13 1.64 -13.29
CA ILE A 480 3.44 1.80 -12.65
C ILE A 480 4.44 0.85 -13.30
N TRP A 481 5.72 1.16 -13.16
CA TRP A 481 6.85 0.36 -13.60
C TRP A 481 7.77 0.09 -12.43
N THR A 482 8.34 -1.12 -12.39
CA THR A 482 9.43 -1.47 -11.50
C THR A 482 10.74 -1.58 -12.26
N TRP A 483 11.81 -1.02 -11.70
CA TRP A 483 13.17 -1.31 -12.15
C TRP A 483 13.58 -2.73 -11.76
N THR A 484 14.15 -3.47 -12.71
CA THR A 484 14.64 -4.84 -12.50
C THR A 484 16.15 -4.84 -12.19
N ALA A 485 16.71 -6.00 -11.82
CA ALA A 485 18.15 -6.16 -11.64
C ALA A 485 18.96 -6.19 -12.96
N THR A 486 18.32 -6.09 -14.12
CA THR A 486 18.96 -6.41 -15.41
C THR A 486 19.35 -5.17 -16.21
N GLN A 487 20.58 -5.20 -16.74
CA GLN A 487 21.07 -4.30 -17.78
C GLN A 487 20.88 -4.95 -19.16
N SER A 488 20.41 -4.18 -20.14
CA SER A 488 20.31 -4.61 -21.53
C SER A 488 21.68 -4.62 -22.22
N SER A 489 21.76 -5.27 -23.38
CA SER A 489 22.98 -5.33 -24.20
C SER A 489 23.47 -3.97 -24.71
N ASP A 490 22.59 -2.98 -24.85
CA ASP A 490 22.93 -1.60 -25.22
C ASP A 490 23.31 -0.71 -24.01
N GLY A 491 23.34 -1.29 -22.81
CA GLY A 491 23.89 -0.68 -21.60
C GLY A 491 22.88 0.11 -20.76
N VAL A 492 21.58 0.04 -21.05
CA VAL A 492 20.52 0.69 -20.25
C VAL A 492 19.90 -0.31 -19.26
N LEU A 493 19.20 0.19 -18.25
CA LEU A 493 18.50 -0.66 -17.28
C LEU A 493 17.13 -1.05 -17.81
N VAL A 494 16.65 -2.23 -17.40
CA VAL A 494 15.36 -2.78 -17.82
C VAL A 494 14.31 -2.57 -16.75
N ARG A 495 13.11 -2.19 -17.17
CA ARG A 495 11.93 -2.03 -16.31
C ARG A 495 10.72 -2.75 -16.89
N VAL A 496 9.88 -3.26 -16.00
CA VAL A 496 8.66 -4.02 -16.32
C VAL A 496 7.47 -3.41 -15.61
N GLY A 497 6.30 -3.40 -16.25
CA GLY A 497 5.06 -2.90 -15.67
C GLY A 497 4.13 -2.39 -16.75
N GLY A 498 3.36 -1.35 -16.44
CA GLY A 498 2.36 -0.79 -17.36
C GLY A 498 1.38 -1.84 -17.86
N PHE A 499 0.98 -2.79 -16.99
CA PHE A 499 0.19 -3.94 -17.37
C PHE A 499 -1.28 -3.55 -17.56
N VAL A 500 -1.58 -3.02 -18.74
CA VAL A 500 -2.94 -2.65 -19.17
C VAL A 500 -3.49 -3.71 -20.13
N ARG A 501 -4.64 -3.43 -20.76
CA ARG A 501 -5.25 -4.31 -21.79
C ARG A 501 -4.33 -4.56 -23.00
N ASP A 502 -3.42 -3.65 -23.31
CA ASP A 502 -2.41 -3.85 -24.36
C ASP A 502 -1.25 -4.78 -23.93
N GLY A 503 -1.32 -5.37 -22.74
CA GLY A 503 -0.36 -6.34 -22.21
C GLY A 503 0.75 -5.76 -21.37
N VAL A 504 1.53 -6.64 -20.74
CA VAL A 504 2.67 -6.27 -19.90
C VAL A 504 3.72 -5.58 -20.77
N ARG A 505 4.18 -4.41 -20.33
CA ARG A 505 5.20 -3.65 -21.03
C ARG A 505 6.58 -3.95 -20.45
N VAL A 506 7.52 -4.21 -21.35
CA VAL A 506 8.95 -4.31 -21.06
C VAL A 506 9.62 -3.14 -21.77
N SER A 507 10.35 -2.33 -21.00
CA SER A 507 10.97 -1.10 -21.48
C SER A 507 12.38 -0.98 -20.90
N ARG A 508 13.12 0.00 -21.40
CA ARG A 508 14.48 0.28 -20.98
C ARG A 508 14.69 1.78 -20.86
N ALA A 509 15.51 2.20 -19.91
CA ALA A 509 15.85 3.60 -19.73
C ALA A 509 17.22 3.77 -19.08
N ARG A 510 17.79 4.96 -19.23
CA ARG A 510 19.03 5.34 -18.55
C ARG A 510 18.83 5.36 -17.03
N PRO A 511 19.88 5.08 -16.24
CA PRO A 511 19.78 4.98 -14.78
C PRO A 511 19.27 6.27 -14.11
N GLY A 512 19.53 7.43 -14.71
CA GLY A 512 19.06 8.73 -14.22
C GLY A 512 17.56 9.05 -14.46
N ARG A 513 16.78 8.15 -15.08
CA ARG A 513 15.34 8.40 -15.31
C ARG A 513 14.55 8.25 -14.00
N SER A 514 13.79 9.28 -13.63
CA SER A 514 13.06 9.39 -12.36
C SER A 514 11.56 9.73 -12.52
N GLY A 515 10.84 9.02 -13.40
CA GLY A 515 9.42 9.31 -13.65
C GLY A 515 8.52 8.97 -12.45
N GLY A 516 7.42 9.71 -12.25
CA GLY A 516 6.47 9.45 -11.15
C GLY A 516 5.76 8.09 -11.21
N TYR A 517 5.71 7.47 -12.39
CA TYR A 517 5.18 6.11 -12.59
C TYR A 517 6.25 5.02 -12.47
N LEU A 518 7.45 5.33 -11.96
CA LEU A 518 8.59 4.40 -11.91
C LEU A 518 9.09 4.27 -10.49
N GLY A 519 8.88 3.10 -9.88
CA GLY A 519 9.30 2.76 -8.52
C GLY A 519 10.06 1.43 -8.47
N VAL A 520 10.14 0.84 -7.29
CA VAL A 520 10.77 -0.47 -7.06
C VAL A 520 9.84 -1.41 -6.32
N VAL A 521 9.68 -2.62 -6.87
CA VAL A 521 9.11 -3.77 -6.17
C VAL A 521 10.22 -4.55 -5.48
N LEU A 522 10.02 -4.90 -4.21
CA LEU A 522 10.88 -5.86 -3.51
C LEU A 522 10.68 -7.24 -4.14
N ALA A 523 11.76 -7.97 -4.37
CA ALA A 523 11.73 -9.37 -4.73
C ALA A 523 12.90 -10.10 -4.08
N ARG A 524 12.63 -10.77 -2.96
CA ARG A 524 13.63 -11.58 -2.24
C ARG A 524 13.47 -13.04 -2.62
N LYS A 525 14.55 -13.68 -3.05
CA LYS A 525 14.54 -15.06 -3.58
C LYS A 525 15.18 -16.05 -2.60
N PHE A 526 14.62 -17.25 -2.58
CA PHE A 526 15.09 -18.44 -1.88
C PHE A 526 15.27 -19.55 -2.92
N PRO A 527 16.38 -19.52 -3.67
CA PRO A 527 16.69 -20.56 -4.65
C PRO A 527 17.04 -21.87 -3.94
N ARG A 528 17.06 -22.94 -4.71
CA ARG A 528 17.36 -24.29 -4.20
C ARG A 528 18.75 -24.44 -3.54
N THR A 529 19.63 -23.45 -3.67
CA THR A 529 21.01 -23.50 -3.15
C THR A 529 21.22 -22.50 -2.01
N LEU A 530 20.81 -22.89 -0.80
CA LEU A 530 21.49 -22.57 0.46
C LEU A 530 21.35 -23.77 1.41
N ARG A 531 22.03 -24.86 1.10
CA ARG A 531 22.63 -25.71 2.12
C ARG A 531 24.13 -25.62 1.91
N THR A 532 24.80 -24.82 2.73
CA THR A 532 26.21 -24.98 3.06
C THR A 532 26.48 -26.39 3.56
#